data_AF-A0A4P6XGV8-F1
#
_entry.id   AF-A0A4P6XGV8-F1
#
_cell.length_a   1.000
_cell.length_b   1.000
_cell.length_c   1.000
_cell.angle_alpha   90.00
_cell.angle_beta   90.00
_cell.angle_gamma   90.00
#
_symmetry.space_group_name_H-M   'P 1'
#
loop_
_entity.id
_entity.type
_entity.pdbx_description
1 polymer ?
#
loop_
_entity_poly.entity_id
_entity_poly.type
_entity_poly.pdbx_seq_one_letter_code
_entity_poly.pdbx_strand_id
1 'polypeptide(L)'
;MSWNTAKKRFQVDLARYPQYLRPAVRAQRPVPSLPTFENNSYITKNEKKTTLEQVGIAPGDLAYVTEGEFKGRVSSVVRYNADNDTFMLADALEKKLTPRSMWSAQQTSYLVEIPKEFPAKHVKLAAKDRDEQGNVSYVVADQVVQKEKYYDPSYYRWLPRRFVKHHDNIEIPWPKPPVESETDALSTEQDAVFNKTYELQTIAKSPLPKGMLSELRNPYSRYKKRTLTEVQARRLNAPSMPLSKEQQIYLAKKAQTPAKKLEPLSEEAQDYIGERIAQHLAKVDHPALAAHLDAVSLAKDSGFARTMKEIAGQSE
;
A
#
# COMPACT_ATOMS: atom_id res chain seq x y z
N MET A 1 -21.66 -20.56 -18.07
CA MET A 1 -20.76 -20.36 -16.92
C MET A 1 -20.13 -21.70 -16.59
N SER A 2 -18.81 -21.77 -16.38
CA SER A 2 -18.18 -23.04 -16.00
C SER A 2 -18.61 -23.45 -14.58
N TRP A 3 -18.66 -24.76 -14.32
CA TRP A 3 -19.02 -25.35 -13.03
C TRP A 3 -18.20 -24.78 -11.86
N ASN A 4 -16.92 -24.46 -12.11
CA ASN A 4 -16.02 -23.84 -11.14
C ASN A 4 -16.46 -22.42 -10.74
N THR A 5 -17.08 -21.66 -11.64
CA THR A 5 -17.58 -20.31 -11.35
C THR A 5 -18.87 -20.35 -10.52
N ALA A 6 -19.73 -21.35 -10.75
CA ALA A 6 -20.93 -21.56 -9.94
C ALA A 6 -20.55 -21.89 -8.48
N LYS A 7 -19.57 -22.79 -8.27
CA LYS A 7 -19.04 -23.11 -6.93
C LYS A 7 -18.53 -21.87 -6.19
N LYS A 8 -17.82 -20.95 -6.85
CA LYS A 8 -17.32 -19.71 -6.23
C LYS A 8 -18.42 -18.76 -5.74
N ARG A 9 -19.65 -18.86 -6.27
CA ARG A 9 -20.79 -18.04 -5.81
C ARG A 9 -21.37 -18.57 -4.50
N PHE A 10 -21.45 -19.89 -4.36
CA PHE A 10 -22.03 -20.55 -3.19
C PHE A 10 -21.03 -20.86 -2.08
N GLN A 11 -19.73 -20.72 -2.35
CA GLN A 11 -18.69 -20.86 -1.33
C GLN A 11 -18.79 -19.73 -0.30
N VAL A 12 -18.99 -20.11 0.96
CA VAL A 12 -19.09 -19.15 2.07
C VAL A 12 -17.70 -18.61 2.42
N ASP A 13 -17.44 -17.37 2.02
CA ASP A 13 -16.20 -16.65 2.28
C ASP A 13 -16.37 -15.68 3.45
N LEU A 14 -15.72 -15.97 4.59
CA LEU A 14 -15.78 -15.15 5.81
C LEU A 14 -15.30 -13.71 5.56
N ALA A 15 -14.40 -13.50 4.60
CA ALA A 15 -13.87 -12.17 4.29
C ALA A 15 -14.94 -11.24 3.69
N ARG A 16 -15.98 -11.79 3.04
CA ARG A 16 -17.07 -11.00 2.46
C ARG A 16 -18.09 -10.53 3.49
N TYR A 17 -18.14 -11.16 4.65
CA TYR A 17 -19.06 -10.77 5.71
C TYR A 17 -18.51 -9.58 6.52
N PRO A 18 -19.39 -8.68 6.99
CA PRO A 18 -19.03 -7.63 7.95
C PRO A 18 -18.38 -8.22 9.21
N GLN A 19 -17.42 -7.48 9.80
CA GLN A 19 -16.58 -7.97 10.90
C GLN A 19 -17.38 -8.51 12.10
N TYR A 20 -18.50 -7.87 12.44
CA TYR A 20 -19.37 -8.26 13.55
C TYR A 20 -20.16 -9.57 13.30
N LEU A 21 -20.40 -9.96 12.04
CA LEU A 21 -21.10 -11.22 11.72
C LEU A 21 -20.16 -12.43 11.61
N ARG A 22 -18.85 -12.20 11.40
CA ARG A 22 -17.88 -13.28 11.20
C ARG A 22 -17.86 -14.29 12.36
N PRO A 23 -17.90 -13.90 13.65
CA PRO A 23 -17.93 -14.85 14.76
C PRO A 23 -19.17 -15.74 14.73
N ALA A 24 -20.35 -15.17 14.45
CA ALA A 24 -21.60 -15.92 14.39
C ALA A 24 -21.62 -16.92 13.23
N VAL A 25 -21.20 -16.50 12.03
CA VAL A 25 -21.09 -17.37 10.85
C VAL A 25 -20.07 -18.49 11.07
N ARG A 26 -18.99 -18.20 11.81
CA ARG A 26 -17.97 -19.20 12.18
C ARG A 26 -18.52 -20.22 13.17
N ALA A 27 -19.23 -19.78 14.21
CA ALA A 27 -19.81 -20.64 15.24
C ALA A 27 -20.86 -21.62 14.69
N GLN A 28 -21.58 -21.24 13.63
CA GLN A 28 -22.53 -22.12 12.94
C GLN A 28 -21.87 -23.24 12.13
N ARG A 29 -20.57 -23.13 11.82
CA ARG A 29 -19.87 -24.18 11.09
C ARG A 29 -19.46 -25.28 12.05
N PRO A 30 -19.68 -26.56 11.71
CA PRO A 30 -19.10 -27.64 12.49
C PRO A 30 -17.58 -27.46 12.45
N VAL A 31 -16.97 -27.35 13.63
CA VAL A 31 -15.52 -27.28 13.79
C VAL A 31 -15.04 -28.72 13.87
N PRO A 32 -14.40 -29.29 12.83
CA PRO A 32 -13.90 -30.66 12.89
C PRO A 32 -12.61 -30.78 13.72
N SER A 33 -12.14 -29.70 14.34
CA SER A 33 -10.95 -29.71 15.18
C SER A 33 -11.30 -30.03 16.63
N LEU A 34 -10.38 -30.73 17.31
CA LEU A 34 -10.46 -30.93 18.75
C LEU A 34 -10.38 -29.57 19.48
N PRO A 35 -11.00 -29.44 20.66
CA PRO A 35 -10.97 -28.21 21.46
C PRO A 35 -9.54 -27.71 21.75
N THR A 36 -8.58 -28.63 21.83
CA THR A 36 -7.15 -28.32 22.00
C THR A 36 -6.56 -27.42 20.90
N PHE A 37 -7.11 -27.46 19.69
CA PHE A 37 -6.62 -26.78 18.48
C PHE A 37 -7.53 -25.64 18.01
N GLU A 38 -8.43 -25.16 18.86
CA GLU A 38 -9.30 -24.05 18.51
C GLU A 38 -8.50 -22.75 18.36
N ASN A 39 -8.57 -22.18 17.15
CA ASN A 39 -8.03 -20.85 16.87
C ASN A 39 -9.18 -19.85 16.91
N ASN A 40 -9.24 -18.95 17.89
CA ASN A 40 -10.42 -18.08 18.05
C ASN A 40 -10.41 -16.84 17.14
N SER A 41 -9.26 -16.35 16.72
CA SER A 41 -9.16 -15.21 15.79
C SER A 41 -9.31 -15.64 14.32
N TYR A 42 -9.90 -14.79 13.49
CA TYR A 42 -9.87 -14.92 12.03
C TYR A 42 -9.49 -13.57 11.45
N ILE A 43 -8.44 -13.56 10.63
CA ILE A 43 -7.92 -12.36 9.99
C ILE A 43 -8.15 -12.46 8.48
N THR A 44 -8.65 -11.39 7.89
CA THR A 44 -8.88 -11.36 6.43
C THR A 44 -7.56 -11.27 5.69
N LYS A 45 -7.52 -11.78 4.44
CA LYS A 45 -6.30 -11.77 3.62
C LYS A 45 -5.63 -10.38 3.50
N ASN A 46 -6.42 -9.31 3.55
CA ASN A 46 -5.91 -7.94 3.42
C ASN A 46 -5.27 -7.43 4.73
N GLU A 47 -5.70 -7.96 5.87
CA GLU A 47 -5.20 -7.61 7.20
C GLU A 47 -4.04 -8.51 7.64
N LYS A 48 -3.81 -9.64 6.94
CA LYS A 48 -2.72 -10.57 7.24
C LYS A 48 -1.38 -9.93 6.97
N LYS A 49 -0.55 -9.83 8.01
CA LYS A 49 0.83 -9.40 7.89
C LYS A 49 1.64 -10.58 7.37
N THR A 50 2.05 -10.52 6.12
CA THR A 50 2.79 -11.64 5.48
C THR A 50 4.28 -11.36 5.42
N THR A 51 4.67 -10.08 5.33
CA THR A 51 6.08 -9.69 5.25
C THR A 51 6.65 -9.41 6.65
N LEU A 52 7.94 -9.71 6.83
CA LEU A 52 8.64 -9.41 8.08
C LEU A 52 8.59 -7.90 8.42
N GLU A 53 8.60 -7.04 7.41
CA GLU A 53 8.47 -5.58 7.59
C GLU A 53 7.14 -5.23 8.29
N GLN A 54 6.04 -5.86 7.91
CA GLN A 54 4.73 -5.60 8.52
C GLN A 54 4.63 -6.17 9.95
N VAL A 55 5.31 -7.29 10.22
CA VAL A 55 5.28 -7.97 11.52
C VAL A 55 6.22 -7.29 12.53
N GLY A 56 7.40 -6.84 12.09
CA GLY A 56 8.42 -6.18 12.90
C GLY A 56 9.27 -7.10 13.79
N ILE A 57 8.81 -8.34 14.00
CA ILE A 57 9.47 -9.38 14.80
C ILE A 57 9.69 -10.61 13.92
N ALA A 58 10.88 -11.19 13.98
CA ALA A 58 11.26 -12.38 13.23
C ALA A 58 11.40 -13.60 14.17
N PRO A 59 11.27 -14.83 13.63
CA PRO A 59 11.65 -16.02 14.38
C PRO A 59 13.13 -15.96 14.76
N GLY A 60 13.46 -16.25 16.01
CA GLY A 60 14.79 -16.10 16.60
C GLY A 60 14.99 -14.82 17.42
N ASP A 61 14.11 -13.82 17.28
CA ASP A 61 14.15 -12.64 18.15
C ASP A 61 13.79 -12.99 19.60
N LEU A 62 14.29 -12.18 20.54
CA LEU A 62 13.79 -12.20 21.91
C LEU A 62 12.54 -11.33 21.99
N ALA A 63 11.55 -11.81 22.71
CA ALA A 63 10.29 -11.11 22.89
C ALA A 63 9.84 -11.13 24.35
N TYR A 64 9.23 -10.03 24.76
CA TYR A 64 8.71 -9.80 26.09
C TYR A 64 7.18 -9.89 26.09
N VAL A 65 6.63 -10.65 27.03
CA VAL A 65 5.17 -10.80 27.19
C VAL A 65 4.61 -9.73 28.11
N THR A 66 3.65 -8.94 27.61
CA THR A 66 3.05 -7.82 28.36
C THR A 66 1.82 -8.23 29.18
N GLU A 67 1.07 -9.22 28.71
CA GLU A 67 -0.24 -9.60 29.26
C GLU A 67 -0.41 -11.12 29.35
N GLY A 68 -1.30 -11.56 30.24
CA GLY A 68 -1.59 -12.97 30.48
C GLY A 68 -0.76 -13.61 31.60
N GLU A 69 -0.84 -14.94 31.69
CA GLU A 69 -0.20 -15.75 32.75
C GLU A 69 1.33 -15.64 32.75
N PHE A 70 1.94 -15.41 31.59
CA PHE A 70 3.39 -15.34 31.40
C PHE A 70 3.92 -13.90 31.33
N LYS A 71 3.16 -12.92 31.85
CA LYS A 71 3.55 -11.51 31.88
C LYS A 71 4.91 -11.33 32.57
N GLY A 72 5.78 -10.52 31.97
CA GLY A 72 7.11 -10.23 32.52
C GLY A 72 8.21 -11.16 32.01
N ARG A 73 7.85 -12.26 31.33
CA ARG A 73 8.84 -13.21 30.82
C ARG A 73 9.39 -12.77 29.47
N VAL A 74 10.71 -12.87 29.33
CA VAL A 74 11.43 -12.74 28.05
C VAL A 74 11.70 -14.13 27.51
N SER A 75 11.37 -14.38 26.25
CA SER A 75 11.58 -15.68 25.60
C SER A 75 11.88 -15.51 24.11
N SER A 76 12.52 -16.50 23.49
CA SER A 76 12.77 -16.50 22.05
C SER A 76 11.50 -16.84 21.26
N VAL A 77 11.28 -16.11 20.16
CA VAL A 77 10.20 -16.35 19.20
C VAL A 77 10.54 -17.56 18.35
N VAL A 78 9.69 -18.59 18.38
CA VAL A 78 9.85 -19.80 17.57
C VAL A 78 9.27 -19.59 16.18
N ARG A 79 8.01 -19.14 16.12
CA ARG A 79 7.31 -18.90 14.85
C ARG A 79 6.24 -17.84 14.99
N TYR A 80 5.95 -17.19 13.87
CA TYR A 80 4.83 -16.29 13.69
C TYR A 80 3.78 -16.94 12.81
N ASN A 81 2.52 -16.89 13.24
CA ASN A 81 1.39 -17.40 12.49
C ASN A 81 0.60 -16.22 11.88
N ALA A 82 0.78 -16.00 10.57
CA ALA A 82 0.13 -14.92 9.84
C ALA A 82 -1.39 -15.07 9.73
N ASP A 83 -1.93 -16.28 9.90
CA ASP A 83 -3.38 -16.50 9.80
C ASP A 83 -4.14 -15.95 11.01
N ASN A 84 -3.50 -15.99 12.19
CA ASN A 84 -4.10 -15.60 13.47
C ASN A 84 -3.46 -14.34 14.09
N ASP A 85 -2.38 -13.81 13.51
CA ASP A 85 -1.50 -12.75 14.06
C ASP A 85 -1.01 -13.10 15.47
N THR A 86 -0.49 -14.33 15.61
CA THR A 86 0.02 -14.87 16.88
C THR A 86 1.49 -15.27 16.77
N PHE A 87 2.23 -15.11 17.87
CA PHE A 87 3.59 -15.60 18.05
C PHE A 87 3.60 -16.80 18.97
N MET A 88 4.46 -17.78 18.67
CA MET A 88 4.80 -18.85 19.61
C MET A 88 6.15 -18.57 20.23
N LEU A 89 6.19 -18.61 21.56
CA LEU A 89 7.39 -18.39 22.35
C LEU A 89 7.89 -19.71 22.92
N ALA A 90 9.20 -19.91 22.96
CA ALA A 90 9.78 -21.20 23.35
C ALA A 90 9.51 -21.56 24.82
N ASP A 91 9.59 -20.59 25.72
CA ASP A 91 9.58 -20.83 27.18
C ASP A 91 8.19 -20.75 27.81
N ALA A 92 7.18 -20.29 27.05
CA ALA A 92 5.81 -20.15 27.52
C ALA A 92 5.00 -21.35 27.07
N LEU A 93 4.95 -22.37 27.92
CA LEU A 93 4.34 -23.66 27.61
C LEU A 93 2.94 -23.80 28.23
N GLU A 94 2.03 -24.42 27.51
CA GLU A 94 0.67 -24.76 27.95
C GLU A 94 0.45 -26.27 27.83
N LYS A 95 -0.23 -26.86 28.82
CA LYS A 95 -0.53 -28.30 28.84
C LYS A 95 -1.75 -28.59 27.97
N LYS A 96 -1.55 -29.35 26.90
CA LYS A 96 -2.56 -29.67 25.89
C LYS A 96 -2.67 -31.18 25.68
N LEU A 97 -3.89 -31.67 25.45
CA LEU A 97 -4.15 -33.08 25.19
C LEU A 97 -3.95 -33.39 23.71
N THR A 98 -3.00 -34.28 23.39
CA THR A 98 -2.64 -34.64 22.01
C THR A 98 -2.99 -36.09 21.68
N PRO A 99 -3.56 -36.36 20.50
CA PRO A 99 -3.82 -37.73 20.06
C PRO A 99 -2.49 -38.45 19.76
N ARG A 100 -2.48 -39.79 19.91
CA ARG A 100 -1.29 -40.63 19.67
C ARG A 100 -0.69 -40.48 18.28
N SER A 101 -1.50 -40.11 17.28
CA SER A 101 -1.03 -39.85 15.92
C SER A 101 -0.08 -38.65 15.81
N MET A 102 -0.07 -37.75 16.79
CA MET A 102 0.78 -36.55 16.83
C MET A 102 1.89 -36.65 17.89
N TRP A 103 2.08 -37.82 18.50
CA TRP A 103 3.10 -37.99 19.54
C TRP A 103 4.50 -37.97 18.95
N SER A 104 5.42 -37.35 19.69
CA SER A 104 6.85 -37.54 19.43
C SER A 104 7.27 -38.93 19.92
N ALA A 105 8.34 -39.49 19.35
CA ALA A 105 8.81 -40.84 19.67
C ALA A 105 9.14 -41.06 21.16
N GLN A 106 9.37 -39.98 21.91
CA GLN A 106 9.78 -39.98 23.32
C GLN A 106 8.63 -39.67 24.28
N GLN A 107 7.41 -39.47 23.78
CA GLN A 107 6.27 -39.07 24.59
C GLN A 107 5.57 -40.28 25.23
N THR A 108 5.32 -40.21 26.54
CA THR A 108 4.67 -41.29 27.32
C THR A 108 3.22 -41.00 27.70
N SER A 109 2.85 -39.72 27.85
CA SER A 109 1.53 -39.29 28.32
C SER A 109 0.73 -38.57 27.22
N TYR A 110 -0.60 -38.51 27.36
CA TYR A 110 -1.46 -37.74 26.45
C TYR A 110 -1.37 -36.22 26.67
N LEU A 111 -0.85 -35.79 27.83
CA LEU A 111 -0.74 -34.40 28.21
C LEU A 111 0.67 -33.89 27.89
N VAL A 112 0.77 -32.99 26.93
CA VAL A 112 2.05 -32.43 26.45
C VAL A 112 2.10 -30.95 26.71
N GLU A 113 3.28 -30.47 27.07
CA GLU A 113 3.60 -29.06 27.14
C GLU A 113 3.97 -28.55 25.74
N ILE A 114 3.11 -27.71 25.17
CA ILE A 114 3.28 -27.12 23.83
C ILE A 114 3.45 -25.61 23.99
N PRO A 115 4.31 -24.94 23.20
CA PRO A 115 4.37 -23.49 23.14
C PRO A 115 3.00 -22.84 22.97
N LYS A 116 2.66 -21.93 23.88
CA LYS A 116 1.42 -21.14 23.85
C LYS A 116 1.51 -20.07 22.76
N GLU A 117 0.41 -19.86 22.06
CA GLU A 117 0.27 -18.77 21.10
C GLU A 117 -0.11 -17.47 21.82
N PHE A 118 0.63 -16.40 21.57
CA PHE A 118 0.33 -15.06 22.06
C PHE A 118 -0.06 -14.15 20.89
N PRO A 119 -1.17 -13.41 21.00
CA PRO A 119 -1.48 -12.32 20.06
C PRO A 119 -0.32 -11.34 19.92
N ALA A 120 -0.07 -10.86 18.70
CA ALA A 120 1.01 -9.91 18.43
C ALA A 120 0.96 -8.63 19.30
N LYS A 121 -0.23 -8.24 19.77
CA LYS A 121 -0.42 -7.08 20.66
C LYS A 121 0.16 -7.27 22.06
N HIS A 122 0.27 -8.51 22.53
CA HIS A 122 0.75 -8.84 23.87
C HIS A 122 2.25 -9.14 23.92
N VAL A 123 2.93 -8.97 22.79
CA VAL A 123 4.33 -9.33 22.60
C VAL A 123 5.09 -8.09 22.14
N LYS A 124 6.14 -7.73 22.88
CA LYS A 124 7.05 -6.63 22.54
C LYS A 124 8.42 -7.19 22.19
N LEU A 125 9.17 -6.48 21.33
CA LEU A 125 10.52 -6.88 20.97
C LEU A 125 11.46 -6.63 22.16
N ALA A 126 12.30 -7.60 22.48
CA ALA A 126 13.34 -7.48 23.47
C ALA A 126 14.71 -7.69 22.81
N ALA A 127 15.73 -7.02 23.34
CA ALA A 127 17.11 -7.18 22.91
C ALA A 127 18.02 -7.28 24.15
N LYS A 128 19.18 -7.90 23.95
CA LYS A 128 20.26 -7.90 24.94
C LYS A 128 21.19 -6.75 24.58
N ASP A 129 21.33 -5.80 25.48
CA ASP A 129 22.30 -4.73 25.37
C ASP A 129 23.51 -5.05 26.25
N ARG A 130 24.71 -4.70 25.80
CA ARG A 130 25.94 -4.92 26.53
C ARG A 130 26.56 -3.58 26.86
N ASP A 131 26.60 -3.25 28.13
CA ASP A 131 27.27 -2.04 28.60
C ASP A 131 28.80 -2.15 28.36
N GLU A 132 29.48 -1.01 28.36
CA GLU A 132 30.95 -0.91 28.26
C GLU A 132 31.68 -1.74 29.33
N GLN A 133 31.01 -1.97 30.46
CA GLN A 133 31.49 -2.75 31.61
C GLN A 133 31.23 -4.27 31.46
N GLY A 134 30.61 -4.71 30.36
CA GLY A 134 30.33 -6.11 30.06
C GLY A 134 29.04 -6.67 30.69
N ASN A 135 28.27 -5.84 31.40
CA ASN A 135 26.99 -6.25 31.97
C ASN A 135 25.94 -6.37 30.85
N VAL A 136 25.16 -7.46 30.89
CA VAL A 136 24.08 -7.71 29.91
C VAL A 136 22.77 -7.21 30.50
N SER A 137 22.21 -6.16 29.92
CA SER A 137 20.88 -5.65 30.25
C SER A 137 19.85 -6.12 29.21
N TYR A 138 18.60 -6.31 29.64
CA TYR A 138 17.51 -6.63 28.73
C TYR A 138 16.73 -5.35 28.43
N VAL A 139 16.79 -4.91 27.17
CA VAL A 139 16.06 -3.74 26.69
C VAL A 139 14.76 -4.23 26.06
N VAL A 140 13.63 -3.73 26.54
CA VAL A 140 12.32 -4.00 25.95
C VAL A 140 11.88 -2.78 25.14
N ALA A 141 11.68 -2.96 23.84
CA ALA A 141 11.22 -1.91 22.96
C ALA A 141 9.70 -1.75 23.10
N ASP A 142 9.24 -0.56 23.50
CA ASP A 142 7.81 -0.26 23.56
C ASP A 142 7.19 -0.24 22.16
N GLN A 143 7.87 0.42 21.23
CA GLN A 143 7.53 0.46 19.82
C GLN A 143 8.81 0.46 18.98
N VAL A 144 8.77 -0.23 17.84
CA VAL A 144 9.88 -0.30 16.88
C VAL A 144 9.59 0.61 15.70
N VAL A 145 10.55 1.46 15.36
CA VAL A 145 10.53 2.31 14.16
C VAL A 145 11.45 1.69 13.12
N GLN A 146 10.91 1.44 11.92
CA GLN A 146 11.67 0.94 10.79
C GLN A 146 12.17 2.12 9.97
N LYS A 147 13.49 2.20 9.78
CA LYS A 147 14.15 3.25 8.98
C LYS A 147 14.75 2.63 7.71
N GLU A 148 15.86 3.20 7.24
CA GLU A 148 16.57 2.84 6.02
C GLU A 148 16.68 1.33 5.81
N LYS A 149 16.50 0.90 4.56
CA LYS A 149 16.60 -0.50 4.15
C LYS A 149 18.04 -0.84 3.80
N TYR A 150 18.51 -1.98 4.27
CA TYR A 150 19.80 -2.56 3.89
C TYR A 150 19.59 -3.98 3.34
N TYR A 151 20.51 -4.44 2.51
CA TYR A 151 20.47 -5.82 2.03
C TYR A 151 21.09 -6.74 3.09
N ASP A 152 20.31 -7.68 3.61
CA ASP A 152 20.81 -8.69 4.53
C ASP A 152 21.15 -9.97 3.75
N PRO A 153 22.42 -10.39 3.70
CA PRO A 153 22.83 -11.61 3.00
C PRO A 153 22.25 -12.87 3.63
N SER A 154 21.96 -12.87 4.94
CA SER A 154 21.40 -14.04 5.64
C SER A 154 19.96 -14.32 5.21
N TYR A 155 19.21 -13.26 4.90
CA TYR A 155 17.82 -13.36 4.45
C TYR A 155 17.66 -13.22 2.93
N TYR A 156 18.74 -12.93 2.20
CA TYR A 156 18.76 -12.66 0.77
C TYR A 156 17.74 -11.61 0.29
N ARG A 157 17.45 -10.61 1.13
CA ARG A 157 16.46 -9.55 0.83
C ARG A 157 16.81 -8.22 1.49
N TRP A 158 16.21 -7.16 0.97
CA TRP A 158 16.27 -5.83 1.59
C TRP A 158 15.38 -5.77 2.82
N LEU A 159 15.97 -5.53 3.99
CA LEU A 159 15.28 -5.41 5.27
C LEU A 159 15.49 -4.00 5.86
N PRO A 160 14.47 -3.41 6.50
CA PRO A 160 14.62 -2.16 7.20
C PRO A 160 15.42 -2.33 8.49
N ARG A 161 16.25 -1.35 8.84
CA ARG A 161 16.85 -1.27 10.19
C ARG A 161 15.79 -0.94 11.23
N ARG A 162 15.86 -1.61 12.38
CA ARG A 162 14.87 -1.49 13.46
C ARG A 162 15.45 -0.67 14.59
N PHE A 163 14.80 0.42 14.94
CA PHE A 163 15.19 1.30 16.03
C PHE A 163 14.12 1.33 17.11
N VAL A 164 14.54 1.51 18.37
CA VAL A 164 13.60 1.74 19.47
C VAL A 164 13.03 3.16 19.33
N LYS A 165 11.71 3.29 19.44
CA LYS A 165 11.06 4.61 19.36
C LYS A 165 11.63 5.56 20.42
N HIS A 166 11.93 6.79 20.02
CA HIS A 166 12.59 7.84 20.82
C HIS A 166 14.07 7.60 21.15
N HIS A 167 14.63 6.44 20.79
CA HIS A 167 16.04 6.10 20.99
C HIS A 167 16.66 5.66 19.67
N ASP A 168 17.01 6.65 18.85
CA ASP A 168 17.60 6.43 17.53
C ASP A 168 18.99 5.79 17.57
N ASN A 169 19.63 5.79 18.75
CA ASN A 169 20.95 5.19 18.95
C ASN A 169 20.86 3.66 19.16
N ILE A 170 19.68 3.13 19.53
CA ILE A 170 19.52 1.71 19.85
C ILE A 170 18.93 0.99 18.63
N GLU A 171 19.81 0.38 17.85
CA GLU A 171 19.45 -0.50 16.74
C GLU A 171 19.28 -1.94 17.23
N ILE A 172 18.15 -2.57 16.90
CA ILE A 172 17.90 -3.99 17.16
C ILE A 172 18.05 -4.76 15.84
N PRO A 173 19.20 -5.43 15.60
CA PRO A 173 19.44 -6.14 14.35
C PRO A 173 18.45 -7.28 14.16
N TRP A 174 18.18 -7.67 12.92
CA TRP A 174 17.39 -8.88 12.63
C TRP A 174 18.14 -10.13 13.11
N PRO A 175 17.43 -11.15 13.61
CA PRO A 175 18.08 -12.37 14.07
C PRO A 175 18.57 -13.16 12.85
N LYS A 176 19.60 -13.98 13.01
CA LYS A 176 19.97 -14.91 11.94
C LYS A 176 18.83 -15.94 11.78
N PRO A 177 18.39 -16.24 10.55
CA PRO A 177 17.37 -17.25 10.35
C PRO A 177 17.82 -18.60 10.93
N PRO A 178 16.93 -19.35 11.59
CA PRO A 178 17.30 -20.57 12.31
C PRO A 178 17.66 -21.75 11.40
N VAL A 179 17.33 -21.67 10.11
CA VAL A 179 17.58 -22.73 9.12
C VAL A 179 18.35 -22.10 7.97
N GLU A 180 19.56 -22.61 7.73
CA GLU A 180 20.28 -22.33 6.49
C GLU A 180 19.54 -23.02 5.35
N SER A 181 19.35 -22.32 4.23
CA SER A 181 18.69 -22.88 3.06
C SER A 181 19.57 -24.00 2.48
N GLU A 182 19.18 -25.25 2.71
CA GLU A 182 19.81 -26.40 2.08
C GLU A 182 19.48 -26.45 0.58
N THR A 183 20.39 -27.02 -0.20
CA THR A 183 20.16 -27.24 -1.64
C THR A 183 19.17 -28.39 -1.80
N ASP A 184 17.97 -28.09 -2.29
CA ASP A 184 16.94 -29.09 -2.59
C ASP A 184 17.07 -29.61 -4.03
N ALA A 185 16.54 -30.80 -4.32
CA ALA A 185 16.52 -31.40 -5.65
C ALA A 185 15.74 -30.58 -6.70
N LEU A 186 14.84 -29.70 -6.24
CA LEU A 186 14.12 -28.75 -7.08
C LEU A 186 14.89 -27.44 -7.33
N SER A 187 16.02 -27.24 -6.65
CA SER A 187 16.87 -26.07 -6.81
C SER A 187 17.78 -26.21 -8.03
N THR A 188 18.09 -25.08 -8.67
CA THR A 188 19.09 -25.03 -9.74
C THR A 188 20.47 -24.80 -9.14
N GLU A 189 21.48 -25.44 -9.73
CA GLU A 189 22.87 -25.22 -9.34
C GLU A 189 23.29 -23.79 -9.65
N GLN A 190 24.15 -23.23 -8.79
CA GLN A 190 24.61 -21.84 -8.88
C GLN A 190 25.22 -21.52 -10.25
N ASP A 191 26.05 -22.42 -10.79
CA ASP A 191 26.72 -22.24 -12.08
C ASP A 191 25.73 -22.20 -13.25
N ALA A 192 24.66 -23.01 -13.18
CA ALA A 192 23.61 -23.01 -14.19
C ALA A 192 22.81 -21.70 -14.19
N VAL A 193 22.57 -21.11 -13.01
CA VAL A 193 21.86 -19.84 -12.86
C VAL A 193 22.68 -18.66 -13.38
N PHE A 194 23.98 -18.62 -13.08
CA PHE A 194 24.86 -17.54 -13.51
C PHE A 194 25.33 -17.68 -14.98
N ASN A 195 25.05 -18.81 -15.61
CA ASN A 195 25.36 -19.00 -17.03
C ASN A 195 24.51 -18.07 -17.92
N LYS A 196 25.18 -17.10 -18.55
CA LYS A 196 24.55 -16.15 -19.47
C LYS A 196 24.23 -16.83 -20.81
N THR A 197 23.02 -17.32 -20.95
CA THR A 197 22.57 -18.05 -22.15
C THR A 197 22.11 -17.16 -23.31
N TYR A 198 21.72 -15.91 -23.03
CA TYR A 198 21.17 -15.01 -24.04
C TYR A 198 21.87 -13.65 -24.07
N GLU A 199 22.24 -13.24 -25.27
CA GLU A 199 22.72 -11.90 -25.60
C GLU A 199 21.93 -11.36 -26.79
N LEU A 200 21.69 -10.05 -26.83
CA LEU A 200 20.95 -9.43 -27.93
C LEU A 200 21.82 -9.42 -29.20
N GLN A 201 21.68 -10.45 -30.05
CA GLN A 201 22.50 -10.61 -31.27
C GLN A 201 21.99 -9.78 -32.47
N THR A 202 20.67 -9.68 -32.66
CA THR A 202 20.08 -9.03 -33.85
C THR A 202 18.77 -8.32 -33.54
N ILE A 203 18.61 -7.10 -34.05
CA ILE A 203 17.35 -6.35 -34.02
C ILE A 203 16.39 -6.83 -35.12
N ALA A 204 16.92 -7.31 -36.25
CA ALA A 204 16.13 -7.71 -37.41
C ALA A 204 15.32 -9.00 -37.21
N LYS A 205 15.80 -9.92 -36.37
CA LYS A 205 15.16 -11.22 -36.12
C LYS A 205 14.65 -11.30 -34.68
N SER A 206 13.37 -11.59 -34.53
CA SER A 206 12.77 -11.87 -33.22
C SER A 206 13.45 -13.10 -32.59
N PRO A 207 13.78 -13.07 -31.29
CA PRO A 207 14.35 -14.22 -30.59
C PRO A 207 13.36 -15.39 -30.50
N LEU A 208 12.05 -15.08 -30.58
CA LEU A 208 10.98 -16.06 -30.51
C LEU A 208 10.38 -16.35 -31.89
N PRO A 209 9.99 -17.61 -32.17
CA PRO A 209 9.30 -17.95 -33.40
C PRO A 209 7.90 -17.31 -33.44
N LYS A 210 7.45 -16.90 -34.63
CA LYS A 210 6.17 -16.18 -34.80
C LYS A 210 4.96 -16.97 -34.28
N GLY A 211 4.98 -18.30 -34.41
CA GLY A 211 3.89 -19.17 -33.96
C GLY A 211 3.68 -19.20 -32.44
N MET A 212 4.72 -18.95 -31.66
CA MET A 212 4.65 -19.00 -30.19
C MET A 212 4.07 -17.72 -29.58
N LEU A 213 4.00 -16.62 -30.35
CA LEU A 213 3.44 -15.36 -29.86
C LEU A 213 1.95 -15.44 -29.47
N SER A 214 1.18 -16.37 -30.03
CA SER A 214 -0.22 -16.57 -29.64
C SER A 214 -0.38 -17.28 -28.29
N GLU A 215 0.63 -18.02 -27.86
CA GLU A 215 0.64 -18.73 -26.58
C GLU A 215 1.05 -17.78 -25.45
N LEU A 216 2.08 -16.94 -25.69
CA LEU A 216 2.54 -15.97 -24.69
C LEU A 216 1.54 -14.85 -24.40
N ARG A 217 0.79 -14.43 -25.44
CA ARG A 217 -0.14 -13.31 -25.32
C ARG A 217 -1.41 -13.57 -26.11
N ASN A 218 -2.54 -13.17 -25.54
CA ASN A 218 -3.82 -13.23 -26.23
C ASN A 218 -3.81 -12.25 -27.44
N PRO A 219 -3.84 -12.75 -28.69
CA PRO A 219 -3.82 -11.88 -29.88
C PRO A 219 -5.10 -11.03 -30.01
N TYR A 220 -6.21 -11.51 -29.45
CA TYR A 220 -7.55 -10.91 -29.51
C TYR A 220 -7.97 -10.23 -28.20
N SER A 221 -7.01 -9.80 -27.38
CA SER A 221 -7.32 -9.09 -26.13
C SER A 221 -8.15 -7.84 -26.38
N ARG A 222 -9.33 -7.75 -25.73
CA ARG A 222 -10.20 -6.57 -25.77
C ARG A 222 -9.51 -5.31 -25.25
N TYR A 223 -8.51 -5.47 -24.38
CA TYR A 223 -7.75 -4.36 -23.80
C TYR A 223 -6.63 -3.83 -24.71
N LYS A 224 -6.43 -4.45 -25.88
CA LYS A 224 -5.45 -3.96 -26.87
C LYS A 224 -5.98 -2.68 -27.53
N LYS A 225 -5.46 -1.53 -27.10
CA LYS A 225 -5.77 -0.23 -27.71
C LYS A 225 -5.28 -0.23 -29.16
N ARG A 226 -6.17 0.10 -30.10
CA ARG A 226 -5.84 0.26 -31.52
C ARG A 226 -5.74 1.75 -31.79
N THR A 227 -4.59 2.21 -32.27
CA THR A 227 -4.44 3.58 -32.75
C THR A 227 -5.16 3.69 -34.09
N LEU A 228 -5.93 4.77 -34.25
CA LEU A 228 -6.55 5.07 -35.54
C LEU A 228 -5.46 5.46 -36.53
N THR A 229 -5.51 4.88 -37.72
CA THR A 229 -4.69 5.36 -38.85
C THR A 229 -5.25 6.69 -39.35
N GLU A 230 -4.43 7.50 -40.02
CA GLU A 230 -4.89 8.78 -40.57
C GLU A 230 -6.10 8.61 -41.51
N VAL A 231 -6.10 7.56 -42.34
CA VAL A 231 -7.22 7.24 -43.22
C VAL A 231 -8.49 6.92 -42.41
N GLN A 232 -8.37 6.18 -41.32
CA GLN A 232 -9.50 5.89 -40.43
C GLN A 232 -9.97 7.15 -39.71
N ALA A 233 -9.06 8.02 -39.27
CA ALA A 233 -9.39 9.30 -38.66
C ALA A 233 -10.12 10.23 -39.64
N ARG A 234 -9.64 10.34 -40.89
CA ARG A 234 -10.30 11.10 -41.96
C ARG A 234 -11.67 10.53 -42.33
N ARG A 235 -11.85 9.20 -42.30
CA ARG A 235 -13.17 8.57 -42.52
C ARG A 235 -14.13 8.80 -41.35
N LEU A 236 -13.61 8.87 -40.13
CA LEU A 236 -14.38 9.12 -38.91
C LEU A 236 -14.79 10.59 -38.79
N ASN A 237 -13.95 11.50 -39.27
CA ASN A 237 -14.23 12.94 -39.28
C ASN A 237 -15.07 13.31 -40.50
N ALA A 238 -16.18 14.02 -40.26
CA ALA A 238 -16.96 14.59 -41.35
C ALA A 238 -16.14 15.68 -42.08
N PRO A 239 -16.30 15.83 -43.41
CA PRO A 239 -15.69 16.94 -44.13
C PRO A 239 -16.24 18.26 -43.59
N SER A 240 -15.37 19.24 -43.38
CA SER A 240 -15.79 20.59 -42.98
C SER A 240 -16.57 21.23 -44.13
N MET A 241 -17.74 21.78 -43.82
CA MET A 241 -18.50 22.58 -44.77
C MET A 241 -17.66 23.78 -45.22
N PRO A 242 -17.59 24.08 -46.53
CA PRO A 242 -16.92 25.28 -46.99
C PRO A 242 -17.60 26.52 -46.42
N LEU A 243 -16.80 27.51 -46.01
CA LEU A 243 -17.31 28.76 -45.46
C LEU A 243 -18.08 29.54 -46.53
N SER A 244 -19.23 30.11 -46.15
CA SER A 244 -20.00 31.00 -47.03
C SER A 244 -19.19 32.25 -47.38
N LYS A 245 -19.46 32.88 -48.54
CA LYS A 245 -18.78 34.11 -48.98
C LYS A 245 -18.83 35.21 -47.92
N GLU A 246 -19.97 35.36 -47.24
CA GLU A 246 -20.14 36.33 -46.14
C GLU A 246 -19.25 36.03 -44.94
N GLN A 247 -19.12 34.76 -44.57
CA GLN A 247 -18.26 34.32 -43.47
C GLN A 247 -16.79 34.53 -43.81
N GLN A 248 -16.39 34.27 -45.06
CA GLN A 248 -15.04 34.56 -45.54
C GLN A 248 -14.74 36.07 -45.47
N ILE A 249 -15.69 36.92 -45.90
CA ILE A 249 -15.58 38.38 -45.80
C ILE A 249 -15.48 38.81 -44.33
N TYR A 250 -16.29 38.23 -43.44
CA TYR A 250 -16.24 38.50 -42.01
C TYR A 250 -14.89 38.11 -41.40
N LEU A 251 -14.36 36.93 -41.73
CA LEU A 251 -13.04 36.50 -41.26
C LEU A 251 -11.92 37.38 -41.80
N ALA A 252 -12.00 37.81 -43.07
CA ALA A 252 -11.05 38.75 -43.66
C ALA A 252 -11.10 40.11 -42.95
N LYS A 253 -12.31 40.64 -42.66
CA LYS A 253 -12.51 41.85 -41.87
C LYS A 253 -11.95 41.69 -40.46
N LYS A 254 -12.21 40.55 -39.81
CA LYS A 254 -11.72 40.25 -38.46
C LYS A 254 -10.19 40.10 -38.41
N ALA A 255 -9.58 39.57 -39.46
CA ALA A 255 -8.13 39.47 -39.58
C ALA A 255 -7.47 40.82 -39.84
N GLN A 256 -8.15 41.73 -40.56
CA GLN A 256 -7.70 43.10 -40.78
C GLN A 256 -7.89 44.00 -39.56
N THR A 257 -8.91 43.74 -38.74
CA THR A 257 -9.05 44.45 -37.47
C THR A 257 -7.94 44.02 -36.53
N PRO A 258 -7.05 44.93 -36.09
CA PRO A 258 -6.03 44.58 -35.11
C PRO A 258 -6.72 44.06 -33.84
N ALA A 259 -6.12 43.06 -33.21
CA ALA A 259 -6.60 42.56 -31.93
C ALA A 259 -6.71 43.74 -30.95
N LYS A 260 -7.90 43.99 -30.40
CA LYS A 260 -8.11 45.04 -29.42
C LYS A 260 -7.20 44.74 -28.23
N LYS A 261 -6.19 45.58 -28.02
CA LYS A 261 -5.38 45.54 -26.81
C LYS A 261 -6.28 45.98 -25.66
N LEU A 262 -6.45 45.13 -24.67
CA LEU A 262 -7.16 45.51 -23.45
C LEU A 262 -6.17 46.35 -22.64
N GLU A 263 -6.39 47.66 -22.63
CA GLU A 263 -5.59 48.56 -21.81
C GLU A 263 -6.03 48.42 -20.34
N PRO A 264 -5.09 48.45 -19.38
CA PRO A 264 -5.45 48.50 -17.98
C PRO A 264 -6.27 49.77 -17.70
N LEU A 265 -7.19 49.69 -16.74
CA LEU A 265 -8.02 50.82 -16.34
C LEU A 265 -7.12 51.98 -15.86
N SER A 266 -7.40 53.21 -16.30
CA SER A 266 -6.62 54.40 -15.92
C SER A 266 -6.61 54.63 -14.42
N GLU A 267 -5.52 55.19 -13.89
CA GLU A 267 -5.37 55.48 -12.46
C GLU A 267 -6.49 56.41 -11.95
N GLU A 268 -6.83 57.45 -12.72
CA GLU A 268 -7.96 58.34 -12.41
C GLU A 268 -9.30 57.60 -12.30
N ALA A 269 -9.52 56.59 -13.14
CA ALA A 269 -10.74 55.79 -13.09
C ALA A 269 -10.73 54.78 -11.93
N GLN A 270 -9.56 54.24 -11.57
CA GLN A 270 -9.40 53.40 -10.38
C GLN A 270 -9.70 54.20 -9.11
N ASP A 271 -9.17 55.42 -9.01
CA ASP A 271 -9.40 56.31 -7.88
C ASP A 271 -10.88 56.70 -7.76
N TYR A 272 -11.52 57.06 -8.89
CA TYR A 272 -12.95 57.38 -8.91
C TYR A 272 -13.82 56.19 -8.48
N ILE A 273 -13.50 54.98 -8.93
CA ILE A 273 -14.19 53.76 -8.51
C ILE A 273 -13.94 53.49 -7.02
N GLY A 274 -12.71 53.67 -6.55
CA GLY A 274 -12.33 53.53 -5.14
C GLY A 274 -13.11 54.46 -4.22
N GLU A 275 -13.18 55.75 -4.57
CA GLU A 275 -13.98 56.75 -3.83
C GLU A 275 -15.46 56.36 -3.77
N ARG A 276 -16.04 55.94 -4.90
CA ARG A 276 -17.44 55.50 -4.95
C ARG A 276 -17.70 54.26 -4.10
N ILE A 277 -16.79 53.29 -4.11
CA ILE A 277 -16.89 52.09 -3.27
C ILE A 277 -16.82 52.48 -1.80
N ALA A 278 -15.87 53.34 -1.41
CA ALA A 278 -15.72 53.81 -0.03
C ALA A 278 -16.96 54.57 0.46
N GLN A 279 -17.54 55.45 -0.37
CA GLN A 279 -18.78 56.15 -0.06
C GLN A 279 -19.97 55.20 0.11
N HIS A 280 -20.02 54.10 -0.64
CA HIS A 280 -21.07 53.10 -0.49
C HIS A 280 -20.86 52.23 0.74
N LEU A 281 -19.63 51.80 1.04
CA LEU A 281 -19.31 51.02 2.24
C LEU A 281 -19.57 51.82 3.52
N ALA A 282 -19.25 53.11 3.54
CA ALA A 282 -19.54 53.99 4.66
C ALA A 282 -21.04 54.18 4.96
N LYS A 283 -21.92 53.88 3.99
CA LYS A 283 -23.38 53.94 4.16
C LYS A 283 -23.99 52.60 4.63
N VAL A 284 -23.20 51.54 4.75
CA VAL A 284 -23.69 50.22 5.19
C VAL A 284 -23.58 50.13 6.70
N ASP A 285 -24.67 50.40 7.41
CA ASP A 285 -24.69 50.40 8.88
C ASP A 285 -24.81 48.99 9.50
N HIS A 286 -25.20 47.98 8.71
CA HIS A 286 -25.52 46.64 9.23
C HIS A 286 -24.27 45.74 9.33
N PRO A 287 -23.88 45.27 10.55
CA PRO A 287 -22.60 44.60 10.77
C PRO A 287 -22.48 43.24 10.05
N ALA A 288 -23.59 42.50 9.90
CA ALA A 288 -23.58 41.23 9.17
C ALA A 288 -23.39 41.40 7.65
N LEU A 289 -23.81 42.53 7.09
CA LEU A 289 -23.64 42.83 5.66
C LEU A 289 -22.19 43.25 5.37
N ALA A 290 -21.58 44.03 6.26
CA ALA A 290 -20.16 44.36 6.17
C ALA A 290 -19.28 43.10 6.21
N ALA A 291 -19.52 42.19 7.17
CA ALA A 291 -18.80 40.93 7.27
C ALA A 291 -18.98 40.02 6.02
N HIS A 292 -20.18 40.03 5.43
CA HIS A 292 -20.44 39.31 4.18
C HIS A 292 -19.70 39.93 2.99
N LEU A 293 -19.69 41.26 2.87
CA LEU A 293 -18.96 41.96 1.80
C LEU A 293 -17.44 41.75 1.90
N ASP A 294 -16.89 41.77 3.11
CA ASP A 294 -15.48 41.45 3.35
C ASP A 294 -15.17 40.00 2.93
N ALA A 295 -16.03 39.04 3.29
CA ALA A 295 -15.88 37.65 2.88
C ALA A 295 -15.96 37.46 1.35
N VAL A 296 -16.86 38.17 0.68
CA VAL A 296 -17.01 38.14 -0.79
C VAL A 296 -15.82 38.79 -1.49
N SER A 297 -15.27 39.89 -0.95
CA SER A 297 -14.08 40.53 -1.53
C SER A 297 -12.82 39.64 -1.49
N LEU A 298 -12.72 38.78 -0.47
CA LEU A 298 -11.63 37.82 -0.32
C LEU A 298 -11.85 36.53 -1.12
N ALA A 299 -13.08 36.28 -1.59
CA ALA A 299 -13.41 35.07 -2.34
C ALA A 299 -12.82 35.11 -3.75
N LYS A 300 -11.89 34.19 -4.05
CA LYS A 300 -11.29 34.02 -5.38
C LYS A 300 -12.11 33.03 -6.19
N ASP A 301 -13.14 33.52 -6.86
CA ASP A 301 -13.98 32.68 -7.71
C ASP A 301 -13.27 32.22 -8.99
N SER A 302 -13.81 31.15 -9.58
CA SER A 302 -13.31 30.60 -10.85
C SER A 302 -13.31 31.61 -12.01
N GLY A 303 -14.20 32.61 -11.96
CA GLY A 303 -14.23 33.73 -12.91
C GLY A 303 -13.01 34.66 -12.75
N PHE A 304 -12.66 35.02 -11.52
CA PHE A 304 -11.49 35.84 -11.20
C PHE A 304 -10.18 35.15 -11.64
N ALA A 305 -10.07 33.84 -11.42
CA ALA A 305 -8.91 33.08 -11.87
C ALA A 305 -8.77 33.03 -13.41
N ARG A 306 -9.88 33.08 -14.15
CA ARG A 306 -9.86 33.13 -15.62
C ARG A 306 -9.43 34.50 -16.13
N THR A 307 -10.00 35.58 -15.61
CA THR A 307 -9.64 36.93 -16.03
C THR A 307 -8.18 37.27 -15.71
N MET A 308 -7.66 36.87 -14.53
CA MET A 308 -6.25 37.06 -14.20
C MET A 308 -5.29 36.29 -15.12
N LYS A 309 -5.70 35.11 -15.60
CA LYS A 309 -4.92 34.36 -16.61
C LYS A 309 -4.94 35.02 -17.99
N GLU A 310 -6.09 35.58 -18.38
CA GLU A 310 -6.21 36.32 -19.64
C GLU A 310 -5.38 37.60 -19.63
N ILE A 311 -5.30 38.30 -18.50
CA ILE A 311 -4.45 39.48 -18.33
C ILE A 311 -2.96 39.09 -18.40
N ALA A 312 -2.54 38.05 -17.67
CA ALA A 312 -1.15 37.58 -17.68
C ALA A 312 -0.70 37.04 -19.05
N GLY A 313 -1.58 36.34 -19.77
CA GLY A 313 -1.28 35.84 -21.11
C GLY A 313 -1.29 36.90 -22.22
N GLN A 314 -1.69 38.15 -21.93
CA GLN A 314 -1.63 39.26 -22.88
C GLN A 314 -0.40 40.17 -22.67
N SER A 315 0.29 40.03 -21.53
CA SER A 315 1.53 40.75 -21.21
C SER A 315 2.81 40.06 -21.70
N GLU A 316 2.70 38.83 -22.22
CA GLU A 316 3.74 38.09 -22.95
C GLU A 316 3.60 38.32 -24.47
#